data_AF-A0A4Y5QLZ6-F1
#
_entry.id   AF-A0A4Y5QLZ6-F1
#
_cell.length_a   1.000
_cell.length_b   1.000
_cell.length_c   1.000
_cell.angle_alpha   90.00
_cell.angle_beta   90.00
_cell.angle_gamma   90.00
#
_symmetry.space_group_name_H-M   'P 1'
#
loop_
_entity.id
_entity.type
_entity.pdbx_description
1 polymer ?
#
loop_
_entity_poly.entity_id
_entity_poly.type
_entity_poly.pdbx_seq_one_letter_code
_entity_poly.pdbx_strand_id
1 'polypeptide(L)'
;MDLIVSHEAADPLPSQGFSIEKNEIMNGTITRREMFLACIGFYEFFSPKNQSQCLTFYSPCVMRKLYFNYFFNFLAHFWAFRPFMWRAAFTELVATAFLVFTLTTSIISCLDSHVSEQKLLVPIAVFIIAFLFLMVTVPLSGGHMSPVFTFIAALQGIVTLARAATYVLAQCLGSIVGFLIINSVMSHNAARRYSLGGCLIAGNGTSAGISAETALILEFTCTFVVLFVGVTIAFDKRRCKELGLVVVCAIVAGAMAIAVFVSITVTQKPGYAGVGLNPARCLGPALLHGGPLWKGHWVFWVGPFLACVVYYGFAKTLPEEGLVWEDKFEHDIINLARVWRNGTGTSCHLQRKK
;
A
#
# COMPACT_ATOMS: atom_id res chain seq x y z
N MET A 1 -23.03 -44.52 46.54
CA MET A 1 -23.55 -44.18 45.19
C MET A 1 -22.35 -43.70 44.37
N ASP A 2 -21.36 -44.53 44.05
CA ASP A 2 -21.36 -45.84 43.33
C ASP A 2 -22.13 -45.70 42.01
N LEU A 3 -21.57 -45.90 40.81
CA LEU A 3 -20.61 -46.92 40.39
C LEU A 3 -19.76 -46.52 39.15
N ILE A 4 -18.64 -47.22 39.02
CA ILE A 4 -17.64 -47.27 37.93
C ILE A 4 -18.07 -48.32 36.87
N VAL A 5 -17.29 -48.39 35.77
CA VAL A 5 -17.06 -49.47 34.76
C VAL A 5 -18.02 -49.49 33.53
N SER A 6 -17.62 -49.68 32.25
CA SER A 6 -16.44 -50.29 31.61
C SER A 6 -16.22 -49.84 30.15
N HIS A 7 -14.99 -50.04 29.66
CA HIS A 7 -14.50 -50.00 28.28
C HIS A 7 -15.10 -51.09 27.36
N GLU A 8 -15.20 -50.81 26.04
CA GLU A 8 -14.89 -51.80 24.98
C GLU A 8 -14.53 -51.11 23.64
N ALA A 9 -13.55 -51.67 22.92
CA ALA A 9 -13.06 -51.22 21.61
C ALA A 9 -13.20 -52.36 20.59
N ALA A 10 -13.54 -52.06 19.32
CA ALA A 10 -13.38 -52.99 18.18
C ALA A 10 -13.44 -52.27 16.79
N ASP A 11 -12.29 -52.24 16.12
CA ASP A 11 -11.87 -52.43 14.70
C ASP A 11 -12.58 -51.85 13.43
N PRO A 12 -11.83 -51.68 12.29
CA PRO A 12 -12.21 -50.85 11.13
C PRO A 12 -12.41 -51.58 9.77
N LEU A 13 -12.82 -50.80 8.73
CA LEU A 13 -12.83 -51.02 7.24
C LEU A 13 -14.16 -51.53 6.60
N PRO A 14 -14.47 -51.33 5.28
CA PRO A 14 -13.58 -50.97 4.15
C PRO A 14 -14.10 -49.92 3.11
N SER A 15 -13.21 -49.64 2.15
CA SER A 15 -13.33 -48.80 0.94
C SER A 15 -14.42 -49.20 -0.07
N GLN A 16 -15.14 -48.23 -0.65
CA GLN A 16 -15.77 -48.37 -1.97
C GLN A 16 -15.64 -47.08 -2.79
N GLY A 17 -15.12 -47.23 -4.01
CA GLY A 17 -15.10 -46.19 -5.03
C GLY A 17 -16.46 -46.02 -5.69
N PHE A 18 -16.74 -44.81 -6.16
CA PHE A 18 -17.92 -44.53 -6.97
C PHE A 18 -17.52 -43.65 -8.17
N SER A 19 -17.62 -44.25 -9.36
CA SER A 19 -17.63 -43.59 -10.66
C SER A 19 -18.97 -42.89 -10.82
N ILE A 20 -19.01 -41.61 -11.23
CA ILE A 20 -20.25 -40.97 -11.67
C ILE A 20 -20.07 -40.39 -13.09
N GLU A 21 -21.06 -40.77 -13.86
CA GLU A 21 -21.31 -40.68 -15.28
C GLU A 21 -21.61 -39.24 -15.74
N LYS A 22 -21.40 -38.98 -17.04
CA LYS A 22 -21.71 -37.72 -17.72
C LYS A 22 -23.24 -37.54 -17.86
N ASN A 23 -23.63 -36.28 -17.86
CA ASN A 23 -24.85 -35.66 -18.41
C ASN A 23 -25.98 -35.38 -17.43
N GLU A 24 -26.09 -34.07 -17.12
CA GLU A 24 -27.23 -33.22 -16.77
C GLU A 24 -26.60 -32.15 -15.86
N ILE A 25 -26.62 -30.84 -16.15
CA ILE A 25 -27.78 -29.96 -16.04
C ILE A 25 -27.42 -28.64 -16.75
N MET A 26 -28.16 -28.28 -17.80
CA MET A 26 -28.44 -26.87 -18.12
C MET A 26 -29.60 -26.42 -17.24
N ASN A 27 -29.36 -25.49 -16.32
CA ASN A 27 -30.30 -24.43 -15.94
C ASN A 27 -29.70 -23.62 -14.78
N GLY A 28 -29.70 -22.30 -14.95
CA GLY A 28 -29.05 -21.36 -14.03
C GLY A 28 -29.68 -21.31 -12.65
N THR A 29 -28.84 -21.42 -11.62
CA THR A 29 -28.94 -20.64 -10.38
C THR A 29 -27.56 -20.68 -9.71
N ILE A 30 -26.86 -19.54 -9.65
CA ILE A 30 -25.55 -19.47 -8.97
C ILE A 30 -25.83 -19.64 -7.47
N THR A 31 -25.57 -20.84 -6.96
CA THR A 31 -25.72 -21.15 -5.54
C THR A 31 -24.42 -20.82 -4.79
N ARG A 32 -24.56 -20.44 -3.51
CA ARG A 32 -23.48 -20.03 -2.57
C ARG A 32 -22.31 -21.04 -2.46
N ARG A 33 -22.45 -22.25 -3.01
CA ARG A 33 -21.45 -23.32 -3.06
C ARG A 33 -20.44 -23.14 -4.20
N GLU A 34 -20.83 -22.53 -5.33
CA GLU A 34 -19.90 -22.22 -6.43
C GLU A 34 -18.98 -21.02 -6.11
N MET A 35 -19.46 -20.07 -5.29
CA MET A 35 -18.60 -19.01 -4.73
C MET A 35 -17.55 -19.56 -3.76
N PHE A 36 -17.87 -20.67 -3.07
CA PHE A 36 -16.94 -21.34 -2.16
C PHE A 36 -15.94 -22.22 -2.91
N LEU A 37 -16.33 -22.80 -4.05
CA LEU A 37 -15.42 -23.56 -4.92
C LEU A 37 -14.51 -22.66 -5.77
N ALA A 38 -14.93 -21.43 -6.10
CA ALA A 38 -14.05 -20.42 -6.70
C ALA A 38 -12.93 -19.97 -5.73
N CYS A 39 -13.17 -20.04 -4.41
CA CYS A 39 -12.14 -19.79 -3.39
C CYS A 39 -11.17 -20.97 -3.18
N ILE A 40 -11.55 -22.19 -3.58
CA ILE A 40 -10.69 -23.38 -3.47
C ILE A 40 -9.92 -23.64 -4.79
N GLY A 41 -10.48 -23.26 -5.94
CA GLY A 41 -9.82 -23.34 -7.25
C GLY A 41 -8.61 -22.40 -7.45
N PHE A 42 -8.36 -21.49 -6.49
CA PHE A 42 -7.16 -20.63 -6.51
C PHE A 42 -5.90 -21.31 -5.96
N TYR A 43 -6.03 -22.48 -5.31
CA TYR A 43 -4.89 -23.19 -4.72
C TYR A 43 -4.21 -24.20 -5.67
N GLU A 44 -4.84 -24.59 -6.79
CA GLU A 44 -4.24 -25.55 -7.74
C GLU A 44 -3.52 -24.92 -8.96
N PHE A 45 -3.49 -23.59 -9.07
CA PHE A 45 -2.76 -22.93 -10.19
C PHE A 45 -1.24 -22.82 -9.96
N PHE A 46 -0.74 -23.32 -8.83
CA PHE A 46 0.68 -23.55 -8.58
C PHE A 46 0.98 -25.07 -8.59
N SER A 47 1.00 -25.67 -9.77
CA SER A 47 1.61 -26.99 -9.99
C SER A 47 2.64 -26.90 -11.13
N PRO A 48 3.95 -27.10 -10.87
CA PRO A 48 5.03 -26.80 -11.82
C PRO A 48 5.28 -27.94 -12.82
N LYS A 49 4.24 -28.46 -13.50
CA LYS A 49 4.40 -29.63 -14.40
C LYS A 49 4.15 -29.43 -15.89
N ASN A 50 3.73 -28.27 -16.39
CA ASN A 50 3.42 -28.12 -17.83
C ASN A 50 3.97 -26.84 -18.49
N GLN A 51 5.26 -26.55 -18.32
CA GLN A 51 5.91 -25.36 -18.90
C GLN A 51 7.03 -25.71 -19.91
N SER A 52 6.90 -26.82 -20.65
CA SER A 52 7.99 -27.35 -21.50
C SER A 52 7.69 -27.48 -23.00
N GLN A 53 6.64 -26.87 -23.53
CA GLN A 53 6.36 -26.96 -24.98
C GLN A 53 5.96 -25.60 -25.56
N CYS A 54 6.93 -24.74 -25.88
CA CYS A 54 6.79 -23.69 -26.92
C CYS A 54 8.08 -22.86 -27.08
N LEU A 55 9.23 -23.45 -27.39
CA LEU A 55 10.39 -22.67 -27.85
C LEU A 55 11.22 -23.49 -28.84
N THR A 56 10.92 -23.38 -30.13
CA THR A 56 11.85 -23.79 -31.19
C THR A 56 11.76 -22.84 -32.38
N PHE A 57 12.95 -22.42 -32.83
CA PHE A 57 13.29 -21.60 -34.00
C PHE A 57 13.11 -20.08 -33.89
N TYR A 58 14.22 -19.33 -33.79
CA TYR A 58 14.66 -18.30 -34.75
C TYR A 58 16.10 -17.81 -34.42
N SER A 59 16.89 -17.52 -35.46
CA SER A 59 18.35 -17.33 -35.47
C SER A 59 18.87 -16.00 -34.85
N PRO A 60 20.14 -15.92 -34.38
CA PRO A 60 20.60 -14.93 -33.40
C PRO A 60 20.93 -13.52 -33.91
N CYS A 61 20.99 -13.28 -35.21
CA CYS A 61 21.51 -12.01 -35.76
C CYS A 61 20.44 -10.93 -36.04
N VAL A 62 19.17 -11.28 -36.23
CA VAL A 62 18.08 -10.30 -36.44
C VAL A 62 17.53 -9.72 -35.12
N MET A 63 17.86 -10.36 -34.00
CA MET A 63 17.38 -10.01 -32.65
C MET A 63 17.98 -8.72 -32.07
N ARG A 64 19.14 -8.25 -32.59
CA ARG A 64 19.93 -7.23 -31.87
C ARG A 64 19.44 -5.78 -32.08
N LYS A 65 18.74 -5.47 -33.18
CA LYS A 65 18.16 -4.12 -33.43
C LYS A 65 16.64 -4.03 -33.20
N LEU A 66 15.92 -5.15 -33.22
CA LEU A 66 14.48 -5.17 -32.94
C LEU A 66 14.13 -5.25 -31.45
N TYR A 67 15.01 -5.77 -30.57
CA TYR A 67 14.67 -6.00 -29.17
C TYR A 67 14.58 -4.74 -28.30
N PHE A 68 15.32 -3.67 -28.61
CA PHE A 68 15.35 -2.50 -27.74
C PHE A 68 14.04 -1.69 -27.81
N ASN A 69 13.47 -1.55 -29.01
CA ASN A 69 12.20 -0.82 -29.21
C ASN A 69 10.97 -1.71 -28.98
N TYR A 70 11.04 -3.03 -29.19
CA TYR A 70 9.95 -3.93 -28.83
C TYR A 70 9.94 -4.28 -27.34
N PHE A 71 11.04 -4.25 -26.58
CA PHE A 71 10.97 -4.56 -25.14
C PHE A 71 10.19 -3.50 -24.37
N PHE A 72 10.44 -2.21 -24.63
CA PHE A 72 9.65 -1.13 -24.02
C PHE A 72 8.22 -1.06 -24.57
N ASN A 73 8.01 -1.31 -25.88
CA ASN A 73 6.66 -1.36 -26.43
C ASN A 73 5.88 -2.61 -25.99
N PHE A 74 6.53 -3.76 -25.76
CA PHE A 74 5.94 -4.99 -25.24
C PHE A 74 5.69 -4.88 -23.75
N LEU A 75 6.56 -4.22 -22.98
CA LEU A 75 6.28 -3.87 -21.58
C LEU A 75 5.14 -2.86 -21.45
N ALA A 76 5.07 -1.86 -22.33
CA ALA A 76 3.96 -0.91 -22.35
C ALA A 76 2.65 -1.58 -22.82
N HIS A 77 2.63 -2.33 -23.93
CA HIS A 77 1.40 -2.98 -24.42
C HIS A 77 0.95 -4.18 -23.58
N PHE A 78 1.85 -4.98 -23.02
CA PHE A 78 1.47 -6.19 -22.27
C PHE A 78 1.09 -5.90 -20.81
N TRP A 79 1.61 -4.82 -20.22
CA TRP A 79 1.31 -4.44 -18.84
C TRP A 79 0.27 -3.31 -18.74
N ALA A 80 0.22 -2.36 -19.69
CA ALA A 80 -0.83 -1.35 -19.75
C ALA A 80 -2.20 -1.87 -20.19
N PHE A 81 -2.37 -3.18 -20.42
CA PHE A 81 -3.66 -3.77 -20.81
C PHE A 81 -4.11 -4.93 -19.92
N ARG A 82 -3.49 -5.15 -18.75
CA ARG A 82 -4.09 -6.05 -17.75
C ARG A 82 -5.24 -5.32 -17.06
N PRO A 83 -6.51 -5.74 -17.23
CA PRO A 83 -7.67 -5.04 -16.65
C PRO A 83 -7.58 -4.95 -15.12
N PHE A 84 -6.90 -5.91 -14.49
CA PHE A 84 -6.64 -5.90 -13.05
C PHE A 84 -5.80 -4.69 -12.59
N MET A 85 -4.77 -4.29 -13.34
CA MET A 85 -3.92 -3.16 -12.96
C MET A 85 -4.70 -1.85 -12.95
N TRP A 86 -5.51 -1.60 -13.98
CA TRP A 86 -6.33 -0.39 -14.07
C TRP A 86 -7.46 -0.37 -13.05
N ARG A 87 -8.07 -1.53 -12.75
CA ARG A 87 -9.05 -1.64 -11.67
C ARG A 87 -8.42 -1.28 -10.33
N ALA A 88 -7.24 -1.81 -10.03
CA ALA A 88 -6.53 -1.51 -8.79
C ALA A 88 -6.07 -0.04 -8.73
N ALA A 89 -5.61 0.53 -9.83
CA ALA A 89 -5.28 1.96 -9.92
C ALA A 89 -6.51 2.85 -9.74
N PHE A 90 -7.66 2.46 -10.31
CA PHE A 90 -8.92 3.16 -10.09
C PHE A 90 -9.37 3.07 -8.64
N THR A 91 -9.18 1.92 -7.98
CA THR A 91 -9.38 1.80 -6.53
C THR A 91 -8.49 2.76 -5.75
N GLU A 92 -7.19 2.86 -6.08
CA GLU A 92 -6.27 3.82 -5.45
C GLU A 92 -6.72 5.28 -5.66
N LEU A 93 -7.20 5.63 -6.85
CA LEU A 93 -7.75 6.96 -7.14
C LEU A 93 -8.97 7.27 -6.27
N VAL A 94 -9.98 6.39 -6.29
CA VAL A 94 -11.24 6.57 -5.57
C VAL A 94 -10.99 6.58 -4.06
N ALA A 95 -10.20 5.63 -3.57
CA ALA A 95 -9.85 5.54 -2.16
C ALA A 95 -9.09 6.78 -1.70
N THR A 96 -8.11 7.27 -2.47
CA THR A 96 -7.37 8.48 -2.10
C THR A 96 -8.28 9.72 -2.10
N ALA A 97 -9.21 9.84 -3.05
CA ALA A 97 -10.17 10.95 -3.10
C ALA A 97 -11.05 11.01 -1.86
N PHE A 98 -11.66 9.89 -1.48
CA PHE A 98 -12.52 9.82 -0.31
C PHE A 98 -11.72 9.84 1.01
N LEU A 99 -10.50 9.29 1.02
CA LEU A 99 -9.58 9.38 2.16
C LEU A 99 -9.25 10.85 2.45
N VAL A 100 -8.80 11.62 1.46
CA VAL A 100 -8.46 13.03 1.71
C VAL A 100 -9.70 13.87 2.02
N PHE A 101 -10.84 13.57 1.41
CA PHE A 101 -12.12 14.24 1.71
C PHE A 101 -12.51 14.07 3.18
N THR A 102 -12.62 12.82 3.64
CA THR A 102 -13.02 12.51 5.01
C THR A 102 -11.96 12.94 6.02
N LEU A 103 -10.70 12.62 5.79
CA LEU A 103 -9.60 12.96 6.69
C LEU A 103 -9.47 14.47 6.89
N THR A 104 -9.46 15.23 5.80
CA THR A 104 -9.20 16.66 5.87
C THR A 104 -10.38 17.42 6.48
N THR A 105 -11.62 17.04 6.14
CA THR A 105 -12.81 17.65 6.75
C THR A 105 -12.91 17.32 8.25
N SER A 106 -12.58 16.10 8.67
CA SER A 106 -12.50 15.74 10.09
C SER A 106 -11.42 16.54 10.84
N ILE A 107 -10.22 16.69 10.25
CA ILE A 107 -9.16 17.51 10.84
C ILE A 107 -9.61 18.96 11.02
N ILE A 108 -10.22 19.56 9.99
CA ILE A 108 -10.73 20.93 10.05
C ILE A 108 -11.78 21.06 11.17
N SER A 109 -12.71 20.11 11.25
CA SER A 109 -13.72 20.08 12.31
C SER A 109 -13.10 20.00 13.72
N CYS A 110 -12.07 19.17 13.90
CA CYS A 110 -11.35 19.10 15.18
C CYS A 110 -10.63 20.41 15.53
N LEU A 111 -10.03 21.09 14.55
CA LEU A 111 -9.35 22.38 14.76
C LEU A 111 -10.33 23.53 15.05
N ASP A 112 -11.54 23.47 14.49
CA ASP A 112 -12.59 24.47 14.71
C ASP A 112 -13.34 24.26 16.02
N SER A 113 -13.36 23.03 16.54
CA SER A 113 -14.00 22.71 17.81
C SER A 113 -13.32 23.48 18.95
N HIS A 114 -14.01 24.45 19.58
CA HIS A 114 -13.49 25.27 20.69
C HIS A 114 -13.25 24.49 22.01
N VAL A 115 -12.96 23.19 21.92
CA VAL A 115 -12.75 22.27 23.05
C VAL A 115 -11.27 22.26 23.44
N SER A 116 -10.97 22.03 24.73
CA SER A 116 -9.61 22.10 25.29
C SER A 116 -8.62 21.05 24.77
N GLU A 117 -9.09 19.92 24.20
CA GLU A 117 -8.26 18.74 23.88
C GLU A 117 -8.14 18.43 22.37
N GLN A 118 -8.05 19.47 21.52
CA GLN A 118 -7.92 19.32 20.05
C GLN A 118 -6.74 18.41 19.63
N LYS A 119 -5.68 18.36 20.44
CA LYS A 119 -4.44 17.61 20.16
C LYS A 119 -4.66 16.09 20.09
N LEU A 120 -5.65 15.55 20.81
CA LEU A 120 -5.94 14.12 20.83
C LEU A 120 -7.00 13.72 19.80
N LEU A 121 -7.92 14.63 19.48
CA LEU A 121 -9.01 14.37 18.52
C LEU A 121 -8.49 14.12 17.10
N VAL A 122 -7.47 14.88 16.66
CA VAL A 122 -6.89 14.74 15.32
C VAL A 122 -6.28 13.34 15.10
N PRO A 123 -5.38 12.83 15.97
CA PRO A 123 -4.88 11.46 15.88
C PRO A 123 -5.96 10.37 15.90
N ILE A 124 -7.00 10.53 16.72
CA ILE A 124 -8.11 9.56 16.78
C ILE A 124 -8.86 9.53 15.44
N ALA A 125 -9.14 10.69 14.85
CA ALA A 125 -9.75 10.78 13.53
C ALA A 125 -8.87 10.13 12.45
N VAL A 126 -7.56 10.40 12.46
CA VAL A 126 -6.57 9.77 11.57
C VAL A 126 -6.62 8.25 11.71
N PHE A 127 -6.62 7.73 12.94
CA PHE A 127 -6.67 6.29 13.20
C PHE A 127 -7.92 5.64 12.60
N ILE A 128 -9.10 6.15 12.94
CA ILE A 128 -10.38 5.57 12.53
C ILE A 128 -10.51 5.58 11.00
N ILE A 129 -10.24 6.73 10.38
CA ILE A 129 -10.38 6.90 8.94
C ILE A 129 -9.37 6.02 8.22
N ALA A 130 -8.09 6.08 8.56
CA ALA A 130 -7.07 5.28 7.90
C ALA A 130 -7.34 3.77 8.07
N PHE A 131 -7.75 3.33 9.25
CA PHE A 131 -8.10 1.93 9.50
C PHE A 131 -9.22 1.44 8.58
N LEU A 132 -10.33 2.19 8.49
CA LEU A 132 -11.47 1.81 7.64
C LEU A 132 -11.10 1.76 6.15
N PHE A 133 -10.35 2.75 5.67
CA PHE A 133 -9.90 2.77 4.28
C PHE A 133 -8.93 1.63 3.98
N LEU A 134 -7.98 1.33 4.87
CA LEU A 134 -7.05 0.20 4.74
C LEU A 134 -7.81 -1.13 4.69
N MET A 135 -8.76 -1.34 5.59
CA MET A 135 -9.57 -2.57 5.64
C MET A 135 -10.25 -2.90 4.31
N VAL A 136 -10.74 -1.88 3.60
CA VAL A 136 -11.42 -2.05 2.31
C VAL A 136 -10.43 -2.17 1.15
N THR A 137 -9.35 -1.39 1.17
CA THR A 137 -8.47 -1.22 0.00
C THR A 137 -7.34 -2.23 -0.08
N VAL A 138 -6.85 -2.75 1.05
CA VAL A 138 -5.82 -3.78 1.09
C VAL A 138 -6.14 -5.00 0.20
N PRO A 139 -7.33 -5.63 0.27
CA PRO A 139 -7.66 -6.76 -0.61
C PRO A 139 -7.89 -6.38 -2.08
N LEU A 140 -8.10 -5.10 -2.39
CA LEU A 140 -8.45 -4.63 -3.74
C LEU A 140 -7.22 -4.16 -4.54
N SER A 141 -6.40 -3.29 -3.95
CA SER A 141 -5.24 -2.67 -4.59
C SER A 141 -3.91 -2.94 -3.88
N GLY A 142 -3.95 -3.43 -2.65
CA GLY A 142 -2.83 -3.38 -1.69
C GLY A 142 -2.95 -2.24 -0.68
N GLY A 143 -3.91 -1.33 -0.87
CA GLY A 143 -4.27 -0.29 0.11
C GLY A 143 -3.17 0.73 0.38
N HIS A 144 -2.52 1.23 -0.67
CA HIS A 144 -1.40 2.16 -0.51
C HIS A 144 -1.88 3.58 -0.19
N MET A 145 -2.77 4.13 -1.02
CA MET A 145 -3.40 5.46 -0.92
C MET A 145 -2.41 6.62 -0.67
N SER A 146 -1.13 6.37 -0.90
CA SER A 146 -0.02 7.28 -0.61
C SER A 146 1.17 6.91 -1.49
N PRO A 147 1.84 7.91 -2.09
CA PRO A 147 3.08 7.69 -2.81
C PRO A 147 4.18 7.09 -1.93
N VAL A 148 4.16 7.32 -0.62
CA VAL A 148 5.15 6.78 0.34
C VAL A 148 5.06 5.26 0.42
N PHE A 149 3.87 4.72 0.69
CA PHE A 149 3.64 3.27 0.77
C PHE A 149 3.90 2.59 -0.58
N THR A 150 3.55 3.27 -1.67
CA THR A 150 3.83 2.78 -3.03
C THR A 150 5.32 2.74 -3.34
N PHE A 151 6.06 3.78 -2.95
CA PHE A 151 7.49 3.88 -3.19
C PHE A 151 8.27 2.85 -2.38
N ILE A 152 7.97 2.68 -1.09
CA ILE A 152 8.63 1.64 -0.29
C ILE A 152 8.30 0.22 -0.78
N ALA A 153 7.05 -0.05 -1.17
CA ALA A 153 6.68 -1.33 -1.79
C ALA A 153 7.46 -1.60 -3.09
N ALA A 154 7.74 -0.55 -3.87
CA ALA A 154 8.56 -0.66 -5.07
C ALA A 154 10.05 -0.91 -4.75
N LEU A 155 10.60 -0.23 -3.73
CA LEU A 155 11.98 -0.46 -3.29
C LEU A 155 12.19 -1.91 -2.81
N GLN A 156 11.20 -2.47 -2.09
CA GLN A 156 11.24 -3.83 -1.58
C GLN A 156 10.87 -4.90 -2.61
N GLY A 157 10.51 -4.52 -3.84
CA GLY A 157 10.18 -5.44 -4.92
C GLY A 157 8.79 -6.07 -4.85
N ILE A 158 7.91 -5.58 -3.96
CA ILE A 158 6.54 -6.06 -3.79
C ILE A 158 5.66 -5.58 -4.97
N VAL A 159 5.94 -4.37 -5.46
CA VAL A 159 5.23 -3.75 -6.58
C VAL A 159 6.21 -3.38 -7.68
N THR A 160 5.86 -3.68 -8.93
CA THR A 160 6.67 -3.30 -10.09
C THR A 160 6.72 -1.79 -10.27
N LEU A 161 7.82 -1.25 -10.83
CA LEU A 161 7.97 0.20 -11.07
C LEU A 161 6.84 0.79 -11.92
N ALA A 162 6.38 0.06 -12.94
CA ALA A 162 5.26 0.49 -13.78
C ALA A 162 3.96 0.62 -12.97
N ARG A 163 3.64 -0.38 -12.12
CA ARG A 163 2.45 -0.33 -11.25
C ARG A 163 2.58 0.76 -10.21
N ALA A 164 3.77 0.95 -9.64
CA ALA A 164 4.05 2.02 -8.69
C ALA A 164 3.82 3.41 -9.32
N ALA A 165 4.30 3.65 -10.53
CA ALA A 165 4.06 4.90 -11.26
C ALA A 165 2.56 5.14 -11.50
N THR A 166 1.83 4.13 -11.95
CA THR A 166 0.37 4.22 -12.16
C THR A 166 -0.37 4.51 -10.85
N TYR A 167 0.02 3.89 -9.74
CA TYR A 167 -0.56 4.14 -8.43
C TYR A 167 -0.30 5.57 -7.94
N VAL A 168 0.94 6.06 -8.06
CA VAL A 168 1.29 7.44 -7.67
C VAL A 168 0.47 8.46 -8.47
N LEU A 169 0.31 8.25 -9.77
CA LEU A 169 -0.54 9.11 -10.61
C LEU A 169 -2.01 9.05 -10.17
N ALA A 170 -2.54 7.84 -9.95
CA ALA A 170 -3.91 7.65 -9.48
C ALA A 170 -4.16 8.31 -8.12
N GLN A 171 -3.23 8.19 -7.17
CA GLN A 171 -3.30 8.81 -5.84
C GLN A 171 -3.26 10.34 -5.94
N CYS A 172 -2.39 10.90 -6.78
CA CYS A 172 -2.33 12.35 -6.99
C CYS A 172 -3.62 12.89 -7.61
N LEU A 173 -4.17 12.22 -8.63
CA LEU A 173 -5.45 12.57 -9.24
C LEU A 173 -6.60 12.43 -8.23
N GLY A 174 -6.61 11.35 -7.45
CA GLY A 174 -7.57 11.13 -6.37
C GLY A 174 -7.54 12.26 -5.36
N SER A 175 -6.34 12.68 -4.92
CA SER A 175 -6.21 13.82 -4.02
C SER A 175 -6.79 15.10 -4.61
N ILE A 176 -6.48 15.43 -5.87
CA ILE A 176 -7.05 16.61 -6.55
C ILE A 176 -8.59 16.53 -6.56
N VAL A 177 -9.17 15.39 -6.93
CA VAL A 177 -10.63 15.19 -6.92
C VAL A 177 -11.21 15.39 -5.52
N GLY A 178 -10.60 14.79 -4.49
CA GLY A 178 -11.05 14.93 -3.11
C GLY A 178 -11.05 16.38 -2.63
N PHE A 179 -9.99 17.15 -2.95
CA PHE A 179 -9.93 18.57 -2.59
C PHE A 179 -10.83 19.47 -3.45
N LEU A 180 -11.12 19.09 -4.70
CA LEU A 180 -12.17 19.76 -5.50
C LEU A 180 -13.54 19.60 -4.85
N ILE A 181 -13.86 18.42 -4.33
CA ILE A 181 -15.10 18.17 -3.59
C ILE A 181 -15.10 18.98 -2.29
N ILE A 182 -14.00 19.00 -1.52
CA ILE A 182 -13.90 19.84 -0.31
C ILE A 182 -14.17 21.32 -0.65
N ASN A 183 -13.53 21.83 -1.70
CA ASN A 183 -13.65 23.22 -2.11
C ASN A 183 -15.06 23.59 -2.61
N SER A 184 -15.85 22.63 -3.11
CA SER A 184 -17.23 22.88 -3.54
C SER A 184 -18.25 22.85 -2.40
N VAL A 185 -18.00 22.06 -1.35
CA VAL A 185 -18.94 21.93 -0.21
C VAL A 185 -18.61 22.84 0.97
N MET A 186 -17.35 23.21 1.15
CA MET A 186 -16.90 24.01 2.30
C MET A 186 -17.13 25.51 2.06
N SER A 187 -17.51 26.24 3.11
CA SER A 187 -17.66 27.70 3.02
C SER A 187 -16.34 28.39 2.66
N HIS A 188 -16.40 29.45 1.85
CA HIS A 188 -15.19 30.18 1.41
C HIS A 188 -14.34 30.70 2.58
N ASN A 189 -14.99 31.06 3.69
CA ASN A 189 -14.30 31.53 4.89
C ASN A 189 -13.51 30.42 5.59
N ALA A 190 -14.11 29.23 5.76
CA ALA A 190 -13.43 28.07 6.33
C ALA A 190 -12.30 27.57 5.41
N ALA A 191 -12.54 27.54 4.09
CA ALA A 191 -11.56 27.18 3.09
C ALA A 191 -10.30 28.05 3.14
N ARG A 192 -10.47 29.37 3.31
CA ARG A 192 -9.35 30.30 3.43
C ARG A 192 -8.67 30.23 4.80
N ARG A 193 -9.45 30.14 5.88
CA ARG A 193 -8.93 30.07 7.26
C ARG A 193 -8.01 28.86 7.48
N TYR A 194 -8.43 27.69 7.00
CA TYR A 194 -7.70 26.44 7.18
C TYR A 194 -6.86 26.06 5.96
N SER A 195 -6.74 26.91 4.94
CA SER A 195 -6.02 26.62 3.68
C SER A 195 -6.43 25.28 3.06
N LEU A 196 -7.75 25.03 2.99
CA LEU A 196 -8.39 23.76 2.62
C LEU A 196 -7.99 22.54 3.49
N GLY A 197 -7.28 22.72 4.60
CA GLY A 197 -6.67 21.65 5.39
C GLY A 197 -5.41 21.04 4.75
N GLY A 198 -4.80 21.78 3.82
CA GLY A 198 -3.54 21.42 3.17
C GLY A 198 -2.33 21.45 4.09
N CYS A 199 -1.23 20.87 3.62
CA CYS A 199 0.03 20.82 4.37
C CYS A 199 0.75 22.18 4.27
N LEU A 200 0.83 22.91 5.37
CA LEU A 200 1.32 24.29 5.42
C LEU A 200 2.60 24.35 6.26
N ILE A 201 3.68 24.93 5.69
CA ILE A 201 4.97 25.12 6.37
C ILE A 201 5.09 26.57 6.82
N ALA A 202 4.86 27.52 5.93
CA ALA A 202 4.90 28.95 6.21
C ALA A 202 3.56 29.43 6.81
N GLY A 203 3.63 30.31 7.81
CA GLY A 203 2.44 30.86 8.47
C GLY A 203 1.56 31.66 7.51
N ASN A 204 0.24 31.59 7.65
CA ASN A 204 -0.72 32.32 6.80
C ASN A 204 -1.11 33.71 7.35
N GLY A 205 -0.15 34.44 7.93
CA GLY A 205 -0.39 35.77 8.52
C GLY A 205 -1.15 35.76 9.86
N THR A 206 -1.88 34.68 10.18
CA THR A 206 -2.60 34.48 11.47
C THR A 206 -2.04 33.33 12.32
N SER A 207 -1.21 32.46 11.74
CA SER A 207 -0.55 31.34 12.43
C SER A 207 0.97 31.42 12.26
N ALA A 208 1.72 31.07 13.32
CA ALA A 208 3.18 30.96 13.22
C ALA A 208 3.54 29.71 12.41
N GLY A 209 4.21 29.88 11.26
CA GLY A 209 4.72 28.75 10.46
C GLY A 209 5.92 28.06 11.09
N ILE A 210 6.22 26.83 10.66
CA ILE A 210 7.47 26.11 10.94
C ILE A 210 8.52 26.42 9.87
N SER A 211 9.81 26.35 10.21
CA SER A 211 10.87 26.46 9.20
C SER A 211 10.85 25.23 8.30
N ALA A 212 11.31 25.38 7.05
CA ALA A 212 11.37 24.27 6.11
C ALA A 212 12.27 23.11 6.59
N GLU A 213 13.35 23.44 7.30
CA GLU A 213 14.27 22.47 7.90
C GLU A 213 13.60 21.65 9.00
N THR A 214 12.91 22.31 9.93
CA THR A 214 12.16 21.63 10.98
C THR A 214 11.04 20.77 10.38
N ALA A 215 10.33 21.28 9.37
CA ALA A 215 9.31 20.51 8.66
C ALA A 215 9.90 19.26 7.99
N LEU A 216 11.07 19.37 7.37
CA LEU A 216 11.75 18.25 6.72
C LEU A 216 12.18 17.16 7.71
N ILE A 217 12.79 17.55 8.83
CA ILE A 217 13.18 16.62 9.89
C ILE A 217 11.95 15.90 10.45
N LEU A 218 10.85 16.64 10.64
CA LEU A 218 9.62 16.10 11.21
C LEU A 218 8.94 15.12 10.23
N GLU A 219 8.78 15.48 8.95
CA GLU A 219 8.24 14.60 7.91
C GLU A 219 9.08 13.33 7.77
N PHE A 220 10.41 13.46 7.74
CA PHE A 220 11.33 12.33 7.67
C PHE A 220 11.14 11.40 8.89
N THR A 221 11.22 11.95 10.10
CA THR A 221 11.21 11.16 11.34
C THR A 221 9.86 10.47 11.55
N CYS A 222 8.77 11.21 11.39
CA CYS A 222 7.42 10.66 11.52
C CYS A 222 7.14 9.60 10.44
N THR A 223 7.56 9.84 9.18
CA THR A 223 7.44 8.83 8.12
C THR A 223 8.26 7.59 8.46
N PHE A 224 9.50 7.74 8.93
CA PHE A 224 10.35 6.62 9.32
C PHE A 224 9.70 5.76 10.41
N VAL A 225 9.09 6.38 11.43
CA VAL A 225 8.35 5.67 12.48
C VAL A 225 7.18 4.88 11.90
N VAL A 226 6.40 5.48 10.99
CA VAL A 226 5.29 4.80 10.30
C VAL A 226 5.77 3.59 9.50
N LEU A 227 6.89 3.73 8.78
CA LEU A 227 7.49 2.61 8.03
C LEU A 227 8.03 1.54 8.98
N PHE A 228 8.74 1.94 10.03
CA PHE A 228 9.33 1.01 10.99
C PHE A 228 8.30 0.18 11.73
N VAL A 229 7.20 0.78 12.18
CA VAL A 229 6.15 0.06 12.92
C VAL A 229 5.16 -0.60 11.97
N GLY A 230 4.60 0.17 11.04
CA GLY A 230 3.52 -0.28 10.16
C GLY A 230 4.01 -1.20 9.06
N VAL A 231 4.98 -0.75 8.26
CA VAL A 231 5.42 -1.48 7.06
C VAL A 231 6.20 -2.74 7.41
N THR A 232 7.01 -2.72 8.47
CA THR A 232 7.72 -3.93 8.93
C THR A 232 6.76 -5.07 9.23
N ILE A 233 5.61 -4.78 9.86
CA ILE A 233 4.60 -5.79 10.16
C ILE A 233 3.77 -6.10 8.92
N ALA A 234 3.37 -5.09 8.14
CA ALA A 234 2.47 -5.24 7.00
C ALA A 234 3.09 -6.02 5.83
N PHE A 235 4.42 -6.03 5.69
CA PHE A 235 5.08 -6.75 4.61
C PHE A 235 5.69 -8.09 5.06
N ASP A 236 5.72 -8.38 6.36
CA ASP A 236 6.08 -9.71 6.87
C ASP A 236 4.91 -10.66 6.65
N LYS A 237 4.98 -11.46 5.58
CA LYS A 237 3.92 -12.41 5.18
C LYS A 237 3.50 -13.35 6.32
N ARG A 238 4.45 -13.84 7.11
CA ARG A 238 4.18 -14.76 8.22
C ARG A 238 3.40 -14.05 9.31
N ARG A 239 3.90 -12.91 9.78
CA ARG A 239 3.22 -12.13 10.83
C ARG A 239 1.87 -11.61 10.37
N CYS A 240 1.74 -11.17 9.11
CA CYS A 240 0.45 -10.78 8.55
C CYS A 240 -0.58 -11.91 8.60
N LYS A 241 -0.15 -13.15 8.29
CA LYS A 241 -1.02 -14.32 8.33
C LYS A 241 -1.40 -14.71 9.77
N GLU A 242 -0.45 -14.63 10.70
CA GLU A 242 -0.66 -14.96 12.12
C GLU A 242 -1.56 -13.92 12.82
N LEU A 243 -1.34 -12.62 12.57
CA LEU A 243 -2.10 -11.52 13.19
C LEU A 243 -3.46 -11.27 12.52
N GLY A 244 -3.56 -11.56 11.23
CA GLY A 244 -4.75 -11.29 10.42
C GLY A 244 -4.86 -9.82 9.96
N LEU A 245 -5.68 -9.62 8.92
CA LEU A 245 -5.83 -8.33 8.24
C LEU A 245 -6.22 -7.18 9.18
N VAL A 246 -7.15 -7.42 10.10
CA VAL A 246 -7.68 -6.40 11.03
C VAL A 246 -6.56 -5.82 11.89
N VAL A 247 -5.73 -6.69 12.48
CA VAL A 247 -4.64 -6.26 13.37
C VAL A 247 -3.56 -5.51 12.58
N VAL A 248 -3.21 -6.00 11.38
CA VAL A 248 -2.23 -5.32 10.51
C VAL A 248 -2.71 -3.92 10.13
N CYS A 249 -3.96 -3.78 9.68
CA CYS A 249 -4.54 -2.46 9.36
C CYS A 249 -4.57 -1.53 10.57
N ALA A 250 -4.90 -2.06 11.76
CA ALA A 250 -4.90 -1.28 13.00
C ALA A 250 -3.50 -0.82 13.39
N ILE A 251 -2.47 -1.66 13.23
CA ILE A 251 -1.08 -1.28 13.50
C ILE A 251 -0.61 -0.18 12.57
N VAL A 252 -0.88 -0.29 11.26
CA VAL A 252 -0.49 0.73 10.28
C VAL A 252 -1.22 2.05 10.54
N ALA A 253 -2.53 2.01 10.79
CA ALA A 253 -3.32 3.19 11.16
C ALA A 253 -2.85 3.80 12.49
N GLY A 254 -2.54 2.97 13.48
CA GLY A 254 -2.00 3.37 14.78
C GLY A 254 -0.65 4.06 14.67
N ALA A 255 0.25 3.55 13.84
CA ALA A 255 1.54 4.16 13.58
C ALA A 255 1.38 5.57 12.97
N MET A 256 0.46 5.74 12.02
CA MET A 256 0.13 7.06 11.45
C MET A 256 -0.47 8.00 12.49
N ALA A 257 -1.40 7.54 13.31
CA ALA A 257 -2.00 8.34 14.37
C ALA A 257 -0.96 8.79 15.41
N ILE A 258 -0.07 7.90 15.84
CA ILE A 258 1.03 8.21 16.76
C ILE A 258 1.97 9.25 16.13
N ALA A 259 2.35 9.08 14.86
CA ALA A 259 3.20 10.02 14.15
C ALA A 259 2.57 11.42 14.07
N VAL A 260 1.27 11.51 13.77
CA VAL A 260 0.52 12.78 13.80
C VAL A 260 0.50 13.37 15.22
N PHE A 261 0.18 12.57 16.25
CA PHE A 261 0.15 13.03 17.64
C PHE A 261 1.50 13.60 18.11
N VAL A 262 2.59 12.88 17.85
CA VAL A 262 3.96 13.31 18.17
C VAL A 262 4.28 14.62 17.46
N SER A 263 3.93 14.73 16.17
CA SER A 263 4.22 15.94 15.40
C SER A 263 3.50 17.19 15.93
N ILE A 264 2.23 17.05 16.33
CA ILE A 264 1.44 18.12 16.94
C ILE A 264 2.06 18.53 18.28
N THR A 265 2.44 17.53 19.09
CA THR A 265 2.99 17.72 20.43
C THR A 265 4.36 18.40 20.42
N VAL A 266 5.25 18.02 19.50
CA VAL A 266 6.59 18.60 19.38
C VAL A 266 6.53 20.01 18.80
N THR A 267 5.65 20.26 17.83
CA THR A 267 5.58 21.56 17.16
C THR A 267 4.95 22.64 18.05
N GLN A 268 3.95 22.28 18.87
CA GLN A 268 3.23 23.18 19.78
C GLN A 268 2.67 24.47 19.15
N LYS A 269 2.49 24.52 17.82
CA LYS A 269 1.98 25.70 17.12
C LYS A 269 0.46 25.63 16.96
N PRO A 270 -0.28 26.67 17.35
CA PRO A 270 -1.72 26.76 17.11
C PRO A 270 -2.04 26.60 15.62
N GLY A 271 -3.02 25.75 15.30
CA GLY A 271 -3.45 25.49 13.92
C GLY A 271 -2.57 24.51 13.14
N TYR A 272 -1.49 23.98 13.73
CA TYR A 272 -0.72 22.90 13.11
C TYR A 272 -1.47 21.57 13.25
N ALA A 273 -1.93 21.04 12.11
CA ALA A 273 -2.73 19.83 12.02
C ALA A 273 -1.94 18.51 12.12
N GLY A 274 -0.61 18.59 12.25
CA GLY A 274 0.29 17.44 12.21
C GLY A 274 1.00 17.27 10.87
N VAL A 275 1.89 16.27 10.83
CA VAL A 275 2.66 15.90 9.62
C VAL A 275 1.76 15.44 8.48
N GLY A 276 2.23 15.68 7.26
CA GLY A 276 1.59 15.29 6.02
C GLY A 276 1.62 13.78 5.79
N LEU A 277 2.78 13.12 5.95
CA LEU A 277 3.03 11.67 5.75
C LEU A 277 2.69 11.09 4.35
N ASN A 278 2.02 11.88 3.51
CA ASN A 278 1.46 11.48 2.24
C ASN A 278 1.66 12.63 1.23
N PRO A 279 2.59 12.48 0.27
CA PRO A 279 2.86 13.50 -0.74
C PRO A 279 1.62 13.84 -1.58
N ALA A 280 0.79 12.85 -1.94
CA ALA A 280 -0.43 13.09 -2.70
C ALA A 280 -1.43 13.92 -1.90
N ARG A 281 -1.65 13.60 -0.61
CA ARG A 281 -2.50 14.39 0.32
C ARG A 281 -2.08 15.86 0.34
N CYS A 282 -0.77 16.14 0.34
CA CYS A 282 -0.26 17.50 0.35
C CYS A 282 -0.33 18.18 -1.02
N LEU A 283 -0.30 17.42 -2.12
CA LEU A 283 -0.27 17.95 -3.49
C LEU A 283 -1.62 18.54 -3.92
N GLY A 284 -2.72 17.83 -3.68
CA GLY A 284 -4.07 18.27 -4.06
C GLY A 284 -4.40 19.72 -3.67
N PRO A 285 -4.29 20.10 -2.38
CA PRO A 285 -4.61 21.46 -1.94
C PRO A 285 -3.55 22.47 -2.39
N ALA A 286 -2.29 22.06 -2.52
CA ALA A 286 -1.23 22.95 -3.01
C ALA A 286 -1.44 23.36 -4.47
N LEU A 287 -1.94 22.46 -5.32
CA LEU A 287 -2.29 22.75 -6.71
C LEU A 287 -3.54 23.64 -6.83
N LEU A 288 -4.54 23.43 -5.96
CA LEU A 288 -5.81 24.17 -6.04
C LEU A 288 -5.77 25.55 -5.37
N HIS A 289 -5.12 25.67 -4.23
CA HIS A 289 -5.07 26.90 -3.44
C HIS A 289 -3.81 27.73 -3.71
N GLY A 290 -2.72 27.09 -4.15
CA GLY A 290 -1.45 27.74 -4.44
C GLY A 290 -0.86 28.50 -3.24
N GLY A 291 -0.05 29.52 -3.55
CA GLY A 291 0.44 30.47 -2.56
C GLY A 291 1.27 29.83 -1.44
N PRO A 292 0.92 30.03 -0.15
CA PRO A 292 1.67 29.49 0.99
C PRO A 292 1.77 27.96 1.02
N LEU A 293 0.80 27.23 0.45
CA LEU A 293 0.82 25.77 0.38
C LEU A 293 1.85 25.25 -0.63
N TRP A 294 2.14 26.03 -1.67
CA TRP A 294 3.17 25.69 -2.65
C TRP A 294 4.58 26.02 -2.14
N LYS A 295 4.71 27.08 -1.34
CA LYS A 295 5.98 27.49 -0.74
C LYS A 295 6.45 26.45 0.29
N GLY A 296 7.50 25.71 -0.07
CA GLY A 296 8.04 24.61 0.75
C GLY A 296 7.40 23.25 0.48
N HIS A 297 6.49 23.14 -0.49
CA HIS A 297 5.79 21.89 -0.80
C HIS A 297 6.71 20.69 -1.06
N TRP A 298 7.91 20.95 -1.60
CA TRP A 298 8.94 19.95 -1.87
C TRP A 298 9.31 19.11 -0.64
N VAL A 299 9.18 19.66 0.57
CA VAL A 299 9.48 18.98 1.84
C VAL A 299 8.61 17.74 2.03
N PHE A 300 7.34 17.80 1.62
CA PHE A 300 6.38 16.70 1.74
C PHE A 300 6.65 15.56 0.74
N TRP A 301 7.56 15.76 -0.21
CA TRP A 301 8.04 14.72 -1.12
C TRP A 301 9.40 14.20 -0.68
N VAL A 302 10.35 15.12 -0.45
CA VAL A 302 11.74 14.77 -0.13
C VAL A 302 11.85 14.09 1.24
N GLY A 303 11.19 14.62 2.27
CA GLY A 303 11.25 14.05 3.62
C GLY A 303 10.77 12.60 3.67
N PRO A 304 9.52 12.33 3.21
CA PRO A 304 8.99 10.97 3.23
C PRO A 304 9.73 9.99 2.32
N PHE A 305 10.16 10.41 1.12
CA PHE A 305 10.94 9.51 0.24
C PHE A 305 12.35 9.23 0.76
N LEU A 306 13.00 10.21 1.39
CA LEU A 306 14.28 9.96 2.07
C LEU A 306 14.10 8.95 3.21
N ALA A 307 13.01 9.04 3.97
CA ALA A 307 12.66 8.05 4.99
C ALA A 307 12.46 6.66 4.39
N CYS A 308 11.81 6.53 3.23
CA CYS A 308 11.69 5.25 2.53
C CYS A 308 13.05 4.64 2.16
N VAL A 309 13.97 5.45 1.61
CA VAL A 309 15.31 4.97 1.21
C VAL A 309 16.11 4.51 2.43
N VAL A 310 16.10 5.29 3.51
CA VAL A 310 16.81 4.96 4.74
C VAL A 310 16.19 3.72 5.41
N TYR A 311 14.86 3.67 5.51
CA TYR A 311 14.15 2.51 6.05
C TYR A 311 14.41 1.25 5.22
N TYR A 312 14.43 1.33 3.89
CA TYR A 312 14.77 0.20 3.04
C TYR A 312 16.19 -0.34 3.31
N GLY A 313 17.17 0.55 3.49
CA GLY A 313 18.53 0.17 3.90
C GLY A 313 18.54 -0.51 5.27
N PHE A 314 17.84 0.06 6.24
CA PHE A 314 17.70 -0.48 7.60
C PHE A 314 16.95 -1.83 7.63
N ALA A 315 15.91 -2.00 6.81
CA ALA A 315 15.13 -3.23 6.72
C ALA A 315 15.99 -4.43 6.26
N LYS A 316 17.07 -4.17 5.51
CA LYS A 316 18.05 -5.20 5.13
C LYS A 316 18.92 -5.67 6.29
N THR A 317 19.12 -4.85 7.31
CA THR A 317 19.93 -5.20 8.49
C THR A 317 19.12 -5.87 9.60
N LEU A 318 17.79 -6.01 9.44
CA LEU A 318 16.94 -6.63 10.44
C LEU A 318 17.23 -8.13 10.61
N PRO A 319 17.23 -8.65 11.86
CA PRO A 319 17.49 -10.07 12.14
C PRO A 319 16.45 -10.98 11.47
N GLU A 320 16.92 -12.10 10.90
CA GLU A 320 16.10 -13.03 10.14
C GLU A 320 15.39 -14.06 11.03
N GLU A 321 15.93 -14.34 12.21
CA GLU A 321 15.40 -15.36 13.13
C GLU A 321 14.01 -15.02 13.69
N GLY A 322 13.59 -13.75 13.64
CA GLY A 322 12.29 -13.27 14.09
C GLY A 322 11.34 -12.73 13.01
N LEU A 323 11.81 -12.61 11.76
CA LEU A 323 11.08 -12.05 10.62
C LEU A 323 11.31 -12.96 9.39
N VAL A 324 10.32 -13.81 9.07
CA VAL A 324 10.44 -14.75 7.94
C VAL A 324 9.81 -14.10 6.71
N TRP A 325 10.64 -13.35 5.99
CA TRP A 325 10.32 -12.84 4.67
C TRP A 325 10.46 -14.00 3.65
N GLU A 326 9.39 -14.73 3.36
CA GLU A 326 9.39 -15.65 2.19
C GLU A 326 9.73 -14.83 0.93
N ASP A 327 10.88 -15.13 0.31
CA ASP A 327 11.48 -14.46 -0.85
C ASP A 327 12.06 -13.06 -0.58
N LYS A 328 12.76 -12.90 0.56
CA LYS A 328 13.38 -11.64 1.00
C LYS A 328 14.21 -10.99 -0.10
N PHE A 329 13.68 -9.88 -0.65
CA PHE A 329 14.38 -8.99 -1.56
C PHE A 329 14.88 -9.60 -2.88
N GLU A 330 14.45 -10.81 -3.29
CA GLU A 330 14.90 -11.41 -4.57
C GLU A 330 14.59 -10.52 -5.78
N HIS A 331 13.51 -9.74 -5.69
CA HIS A 331 13.07 -8.79 -6.71
C HIS A 331 13.22 -7.32 -6.28
N ASP A 332 14.05 -7.05 -5.26
CA ASP A 332 14.28 -5.68 -4.83
C ASP A 332 15.03 -4.86 -5.87
N ILE A 333 14.98 -3.53 -5.73
CA ILE A 333 15.53 -2.64 -6.74
C ILE A 333 17.04 -2.83 -6.94
N ILE A 334 17.77 -3.23 -5.89
CA ILE A 334 19.23 -3.47 -5.95
C ILE A 334 19.53 -4.74 -6.73
N ASN A 335 18.80 -5.83 -6.50
CA ASN A 335 18.97 -7.09 -7.21
C ASN A 335 18.51 -6.97 -8.67
N LEU A 336 17.41 -6.27 -8.94
CA LEU A 336 17.01 -5.91 -10.31
C LEU A 336 18.09 -5.09 -11.03
N ALA A 337 18.66 -4.09 -10.35
CA ALA A 337 19.75 -3.30 -10.91
C ALA A 337 21.02 -4.13 -11.15
N ARG A 338 21.34 -5.10 -10.28
CA ARG A 338 22.45 -6.05 -10.49
C ARG A 338 22.20 -6.98 -11.67
N VAL A 339 21.00 -7.54 -11.81
CA VAL A 339 20.63 -8.40 -12.94
C VAL A 339 20.71 -7.62 -14.26
N TRP A 340 20.25 -6.37 -14.27
CA TRP A 340 20.33 -5.50 -15.43
C TRP A 340 21.78 -5.12 -15.78
N ARG A 341 22.59 -4.77 -14.77
CA ARG A 341 24.00 -4.42 -14.94
C ARG A 341 24.87 -5.59 -15.36
N ASN A 342 24.60 -6.79 -14.84
CA ASN A 342 25.38 -7.99 -15.10
C ASN A 342 24.88 -8.78 -16.32
N GLY A 343 23.90 -8.25 -17.06
CA GLY A 343 23.43 -8.71 -18.36
C GLY A 343 23.40 -10.24 -18.56
N THR A 344 22.29 -10.90 -18.23
CA THR A 344 22.01 -12.31 -18.63
C THR A 344 23.25 -13.24 -18.60
N GLY A 345 23.97 -13.24 -17.48
CA GLY A 345 25.25 -13.93 -17.34
C GLY A 345 25.25 -15.11 -16.36
N THR A 346 24.09 -15.55 -15.86
CA THR A 346 24.02 -16.78 -15.06
C THR A 346 23.41 -17.89 -15.90
N SER A 347 24.30 -18.74 -16.44
CA SER A 347 23.97 -20.11 -16.83
C SER A 347 23.06 -20.73 -15.77
N CYS A 348 21.87 -21.13 -16.19
CA CYS A 348 20.97 -21.96 -15.42
C CYS A 348 21.62 -23.35 -15.24
N HIS A 349 22.54 -23.47 -14.28
CA HIS A 349 23.00 -24.77 -13.81
C HIS A 349 21.91 -25.34 -12.89
N LEU A 350 20.91 -25.96 -13.51
CA LEU A 350 20.11 -27.01 -12.89
C LEU A 350 21.06 -28.17 -12.54
N GLN A 351 21.68 -28.09 -11.37
CA GLN A 351 22.22 -29.26 -10.68
C GLN A 351 21.04 -30.16 -10.33
N ARG A 352 20.77 -31.14 -11.21
CA ARG A 352 20.04 -32.36 -10.84
C ARG A 352 20.79 -33.00 -9.67
N LYS A 353 20.30 -32.81 -8.44
CA LYS A 353 20.61 -33.73 -7.35
C LYS A 353 20.06 -35.10 -7.76
N LYS A 354 20.97 -36.08 -7.84
CA LYS A 354 20.66 -37.50 -7.97
C LYS A 354 19.97 -38.01 -6.72
#